data_AF-A0A257TLT9-F1
#
_entry.id   AF-A0A257TLT9-F1
#
_cell.length_a   1.000
_cell.length_b   1.000
_cell.length_c   1.000
_cell.angle_alpha   90.00
_cell.angle_beta   90.00
_cell.angle_gamma   90.00
#
_symmetry.space_group_name_H-M   'P 1'
#
loop_
_entity.id
_entity.type
_entity.pdbx_description
1 polymer ?
#
loop_
_entity_poly.entity_id
_entity_poly.type
_entity_poly.pdbx_seq_one_letter_code
_entity_poly.pdbx_strand_id
1 'polypeptide(L)'
;MLPSVAQLGKAIEGIFVMEDWHNFGADYDKTLMAWHDNFVAAWSGLKEKYSETFYRMWKFFLLSSAGAFRARTNQLWQIVLSKKGVLGGYQSIR
;
A
#
# COMPACT_ATOMS: atom_id res chain seq x y z
N MET A 1 12.53 4.90 0.18
CA MET A 1 12.85 3.49 0.51
C MET A 1 11.71 2.97 1.36
N LEU A 2 11.07 1.87 0.96
CA LEU A 2 10.02 1.22 1.77
C LEU A 2 10.67 0.21 2.74
N PRO A 3 10.09 -0.03 3.94
CA PRO A 3 10.66 -0.98 4.87
C PRO A 3 10.56 -2.41 4.34
N SER A 4 11.59 -3.21 4.60
CA SER A 4 11.57 -4.66 4.33
C SER A 4 10.97 -5.45 5.51
N VAL A 5 10.61 -6.71 5.25
CA VAL A 5 10.20 -7.65 6.30
C VAL A 5 11.28 -7.76 7.39
N ALA A 6 12.55 -7.81 7.02
CA ALA A 6 13.65 -7.92 7.96
C ALA A 6 13.80 -6.68 8.86
N GLN A 7 13.63 -5.48 8.30
CA GLN A 7 13.68 -4.24 9.06
C GLN A 7 12.52 -4.16 10.07
N LEU A 8 11.31 -4.52 9.65
CA LEU A 8 10.14 -4.55 10.53
C LEU A 8 10.27 -5.61 11.61
N GLY A 9 10.64 -6.84 11.24
CA GLY A 9 10.83 -7.96 12.17
C GLY A 9 11.81 -7.62 13.29
N LYS A 10 12.99 -7.08 12.93
CA LYS A 10 13.98 -6.63 13.91
C LYS A 10 13.47 -5.53 14.83
N ALA A 11 12.64 -4.62 14.30
CA ALA A 11 12.11 -3.50 15.08
C ALA A 11 11.00 -3.91 16.07
N ILE A 12 10.27 -5.00 15.80
CA ILE A 12 9.17 -5.46 16.67
C ILE A 12 9.59 -6.57 17.63
N GLU A 13 10.66 -7.29 17.32
CA GLU A 13 11.20 -8.39 18.12
C GLU A 13 11.51 -7.95 19.57
N GLY A 14 11.10 -8.77 20.53
CA GLY A 14 11.29 -8.50 21.96
C GLY A 14 10.36 -7.42 22.54
N ILE A 15 9.57 -6.72 21.71
CA ILE A 15 8.62 -5.69 22.15
C ILE A 15 7.17 -6.16 21.96
N PHE A 16 6.89 -6.81 20.84
CA PHE A 16 5.57 -7.33 20.50
C PHE A 16 5.63 -8.78 20.04
N VAL A 17 4.54 -9.50 20.25
CA VAL A 17 4.22 -10.74 19.54
C VAL A 17 3.59 -10.35 18.20
N MET A 18 4.11 -10.90 17.10
CA MET A 18 3.52 -10.76 15.78
C MET A 18 2.40 -11.79 15.65
N GLU A 19 1.16 -11.33 15.76
CA GLU A 19 -0.04 -12.18 15.76
C GLU A 19 -0.49 -12.52 14.34
N ASP A 20 -0.32 -11.58 13.41
CA ASP A 20 -0.68 -11.78 12.01
C ASP A 20 0.10 -10.86 11.07
N TRP A 21 0.37 -11.36 9.86
CA TRP A 21 0.98 -10.60 8.78
C TRP A 21 0.28 -10.92 7.46
N HIS A 22 -0.66 -10.07 7.09
CA HIS A 22 -1.42 -10.19 5.86
C HIS A 22 -0.71 -9.46 4.71
N ASN A 23 -0.53 -10.11 3.56
CA ASN A 23 -0.10 -9.45 2.33
C ASN A 23 -1.22 -9.47 1.27
N PHE A 24 -1.71 -8.29 0.92
CA PHE A 24 -2.74 -8.08 -0.10
C PHE A 24 -2.29 -7.05 -1.13
N GLY A 25 -0.98 -7.03 -1.44
CA GLY A 25 -0.39 -6.10 -2.41
C GLY A 25 -1.03 -6.12 -3.79
N ALA A 26 -1.59 -7.25 -4.23
CA ALA A 26 -2.30 -7.35 -5.50
C ALA A 26 -3.55 -6.45 -5.57
N ASP A 27 -4.19 -6.14 -4.44
CA ASP A 27 -5.35 -5.25 -4.41
C ASP A 27 -4.96 -3.77 -4.50
N TYR A 28 -3.70 -3.43 -4.22
CA TYR A 28 -3.25 -2.05 -4.38
C TYR A 28 -3.15 -1.65 -5.86
N ASP A 29 -2.86 -2.60 -6.76
CA ASP A 29 -2.97 -2.36 -8.20
C ASP A 29 -4.39 -1.85 -8.56
N LYS A 30 -5.43 -2.57 -8.13
CA LYS A 30 -6.83 -2.20 -8.37
C LYS A 30 -7.15 -0.80 -7.83
N THR A 31 -6.68 -0.50 -6.62
CA THR A 31 -6.83 0.81 -5.99
C THR A 31 -6.19 1.92 -6.83
N LEU A 32 -4.95 1.72 -7.29
CA LEU A 32 -4.21 2.70 -8.07
C LEU A 32 -4.81 2.92 -9.47
N MET A 33 -5.32 1.85 -10.09
CA MET A 33 -6.07 1.97 -11.35
C MET A 33 -7.38 2.75 -11.16
N ALA A 34 -8.14 2.47 -10.09
CA ALA A 34 -9.35 3.23 -9.77
C ALA A 34 -9.04 4.73 -9.53
N TRP A 35 -7.95 5.04 -8.83
CA TRP A 35 -7.52 6.43 -8.65
C TRP A 35 -7.09 7.09 -9.97
N HIS A 36 -6.37 6.38 -10.83
CA HIS A 36 -5.99 6.87 -12.15
C HIS A 36 -7.23 7.24 -12.98
N ASP A 37 -8.20 6.33 -13.04
CA ASP A 37 -9.41 6.52 -13.87
C ASP A 37 -10.24 7.69 -13.35
N ASN A 38 -10.41 7.79 -12.02
CA ASN A 38 -11.08 8.92 -11.39
C ASN A 38 -10.35 10.25 -11.64
N PHE A 39 -9.02 10.26 -11.57
CA PHE A 39 -8.21 11.46 -11.82
C PHE A 39 -8.32 11.93 -13.27
N VAL A 40 -8.22 11.01 -14.24
CA VAL A 40 -8.36 11.34 -15.66
C VAL A 40 -9.75 11.85 -15.97
N ALA A 41 -10.80 11.22 -15.43
CA ALA A 41 -12.18 11.67 -15.59
C ALA A 41 -12.42 13.07 -15.02
N ALA A 42 -11.78 13.39 -13.89
CA ALA A 42 -11.90 14.71 -13.24
C ALA A 42 -10.99 15.80 -13.85
N TRP A 43 -10.08 15.45 -14.78
CA TRP A 43 -9.03 16.38 -15.24
C TRP A 43 -9.59 17.69 -15.83
N SER A 44 -10.73 17.64 -16.53
CA SER A 44 -11.35 18.82 -17.12
C SER A 44 -11.69 19.91 -16.10
N GLY A 45 -12.03 19.54 -14.85
CA GLY A 45 -12.29 20.47 -13.74
C GLY A 45 -11.05 20.83 -12.92
N LEU A 46 -9.92 20.16 -13.16
CA LEU A 46 -8.67 20.35 -12.42
C LEU A 46 -7.62 21.12 -13.23
N LYS A 47 -7.70 21.10 -14.58
CA LYS A 47 -6.69 21.68 -15.49
C LYS A 47 -6.45 23.19 -15.31
N GLU A 48 -7.41 23.94 -14.77
CA GLU A 48 -7.22 25.38 -14.49
C GLU A 48 -6.37 25.62 -13.23
N LYS A 49 -6.28 24.61 -12.34
CA LYS A 49 -5.52 24.69 -11.08
C LYS A 49 -4.15 24.03 -11.16
N TYR A 50 -3.96 23.12 -12.12
CA TYR A 50 -2.76 22.30 -12.24
C TYR A 50 -2.22 22.34 -13.67
N SER A 51 -0.90 22.35 -13.80
CA SER A 51 -0.27 22.36 -15.11
C SER A 51 -0.36 21.01 -15.83
N GLU A 52 -0.22 21.02 -17.15
CA GLU A 52 -0.06 19.80 -17.95
C GLU A 52 1.15 18.94 -17.49
N THR A 53 2.20 19.58 -16.98
CA THR A 53 3.34 18.86 -16.36
C THR A 53 2.89 18.07 -15.14
N PHE A 54 2.06 18.65 -14.27
CA PHE A 54 1.49 17.94 -13.12
C PHE A 54 0.61 16.78 -13.57
N TYR A 55 -0.25 16.99 -14.57
CA TYR A 55 -1.10 15.93 -15.11
C TYR A 55 -0.29 14.70 -15.55
N ARG A 56 0.75 14.93 -16.36
CA ARG A 56 1.65 13.87 -16.84
C ARG A 56 2.38 13.18 -15.69
N MET A 57 2.91 13.97 -14.76
CA MET A 57 3.63 13.45 -13.59
C MET A 57 2.71 12.58 -12.72
N TRP A 58 1.49 13.04 -12.43
CA TRP A 58 0.56 12.35 -11.55
C TRP A 58 0.06 11.04 -12.16
N LYS A 59 -0.24 11.04 -13.46
CA LYS A 59 -0.54 9.80 -14.20
C LYS A 59 0.64 8.83 -14.17
N PHE A 60 1.85 9.32 -14.42
CA PHE A 60 3.04 8.48 -14.37
C PHE A 60 3.23 7.86 -12.98
N PHE A 61 3.07 8.64 -11.91
CA PHE A 61 3.14 8.15 -10.54
C PHE A 61 2.13 7.03 -10.27
N LEU A 62 0.85 7.24 -10.60
CA LEU A 62 -0.20 6.25 -10.37
C LEU A 62 0.05 4.96 -11.17
N LEU A 63 0.34 5.08 -12.46
CA LEU A 63 0.52 3.93 -13.35
C LEU A 63 1.82 3.16 -13.05
N SER A 64 2.92 3.84 -12.76
CA SER A 64 4.18 3.19 -12.39
C SER A 64 4.05 2.47 -11.04
N SER A 65 3.35 3.07 -10.07
CA SER A 65 3.06 2.44 -8.79
C SER A 65 2.16 1.21 -8.99
N ALA A 66 1.10 1.32 -9.81
CA ALA A 66 0.23 0.19 -10.13
C ALA A 66 1.03 -0.96 -10.76
N GLY A 67 1.94 -0.63 -11.69
CA GLY A 67 2.88 -1.57 -12.28
C GLY A 67 3.77 -2.27 -11.25
N ALA A 68 4.30 -1.53 -10.26
CA ALA A 68 5.13 -2.11 -9.20
C ALA A 68 4.37 -3.09 -8.30
N PHE A 69 3.11 -2.78 -7.94
CA PHE A 69 2.26 -3.69 -7.18
C PHE A 69 1.83 -4.91 -8.01
N ARG A 70 1.46 -4.69 -9.29
CA ARG A 70 1.11 -5.77 -10.24
C ARG A 70 2.28 -6.72 -10.48
N ALA A 71 3.48 -6.19 -10.62
CA ALA A 71 4.73 -6.95 -10.79
C ALA A 71 5.25 -7.56 -9.48
N ARG A 72 4.59 -7.33 -8.35
CA ARG A 72 4.99 -7.83 -7.02
C ARG A 72 6.37 -7.36 -6.58
N THR A 73 6.84 -6.21 -7.08
CA THR A 73 8.08 -5.58 -6.58
C THR A 73 7.82 -4.74 -5.33
N ASN A 74 6.59 -4.20 -5.20
CA ASN A 74 6.08 -3.60 -3.97
C ASN A 74 5.03 -4.49 -3.31
N GLN A 75 4.92 -4.39 -1.97
CA GLN A 75 3.96 -5.14 -1.17
C GLN A 75 3.09 -4.20 -0.33
N LEU A 76 1.92 -4.68 0.07
CA LEU A 76 1.05 -4.01 1.02
C LEU A 76 0.77 -4.97 2.17
N TRP A 77 1.08 -4.53 3.38
CA TRP A 77 0.94 -5.37 4.57
C TRP A 77 -0.02 -4.76 5.59
N GLN A 78 -0.82 -5.62 6.21
CA GLN A 78 -1.45 -5.37 7.50
C GLN A 78 -0.77 -6.28 8.52
N ILE A 79 -0.27 -5.70 9.60
CA ILE A 79 0.45 -6.42 10.65
C ILE A 79 -0.30 -6.22 11.95
N VAL A 80 -0.67 -7.31 12.61
CA VAL A 80 -1.32 -7.30 13.92
C VAL A 80 -0.26 -7.64 14.96
N LEU A 81 -0.09 -6.76 15.94
CA LEU A 81 0.90 -6.87 17.01
C LEU A 81 0.21 -6.83 18.37
N SER A 82 0.65 -7.67 19.29
CA SER A 82 0.19 -7.64 20.69
C SER A 82 1.39 -7.51 21.63
N LYS A 83 1.21 -6.81 22.76
CA LYS A 83 2.34 -6.55 23.69
C LYS A 83 2.78 -7.79 24.48
N LYS A 84 1.87 -8.74 24.72
CA LYS A 84 2.09 -9.92 25.58
C LYS A 84 1.50 -11.21 25.00
N GLY A 85 1.12 -11.22 23.73
CA GLY A 85 0.31 -12.30 23.17
C GLY A 85 -1.19 -12.09 23.41
N VAL A 86 -2.01 -12.67 22.53
CA VAL A 86 -3.43 -12.90 22.77
C VAL A 86 -3.61 -14.31 23.34
N LEU A 87 -4.16 -14.44 24.55
CA LEU A 87 -4.42 -15.75 25.16
C LEU A 87 -5.42 -16.54 24.30
N GLY A 88 -5.07 -17.78 23.94
CA GLY A 88 -5.87 -18.58 23.01
C GLY A 88 -5.58 -18.32 21.53
N GLY A 89 -4.68 -17.38 21.23
CA GLY A 89 -4.26 -17.02 19.87
C GLY A 89 -5.16 -15.97 19.22
N TYR A 90 -4.59 -15.21 18.30
CA TYR A 90 -5.33 -14.30 17.43
C TYR A 90 -6.00 -15.06 16.29
N GLN A 91 -7.27 -14.75 16.02
CA GLN A 91 -8.02 -15.25 14.87
C GLN A 91 -8.24 -14.10 13.88
N SER A 92 -7.69 -14.23 12.69
CA SER A 92 -7.86 -13.24 11.63
C SER A 92 -9.26 -13.35 11.03
N ILE A 93 -9.93 -12.21 10.79
CA ILE A 93 -11.22 -12.15 10.09
C ILE A 93 -10.93 -11.81 8.64
N ARG A 94 -10.76 -12.84 7.80
CA ARG A 94 -10.53 -12.69 6.36
C ARG A 94 -10.99 -13.94 5.63
#